data_AF-A0A5C7Q4Z6-F1
#
_entry.id   AF-A0A5C7Q4Z6-F1
#
_cell.length_a   1.000
_cell.length_b   1.000
_cell.length_c   1.000
_cell.angle_alpha   90.00
_cell.angle_beta   90.00
_cell.angle_gamma   90.00
#
_symmetry.space_group_name_H-M   'P 1'
#
loop_
_entity.id
_entity.type
_entity.pdbx_description
1 polymer ?
#
loop_
_entity_poly.entity_id
_entity_poly.type
_entity_poly.pdbx_seq_one_letter_code
_entity_poly.pdbx_strand_id
1 'polypeptide(L)'
;MTLYIKNLSLTNPQLGWYTLKTQMIASTLAPGANWTVISSSTGSGGVYAQSGDIITSVSSLGNLSWFVLRGHAFIDSGVTCYRYLCFQFNAAGDVRITYSPRLGFVAGSPSTTQVPSATDGQLVYGGGTDASPTFAALLPTGGTWMQALISEVDDFFEVFTYNVGGSALTSLFYLDPIPPPVYTISGNLIDGDPVVIYARAGVDCSLRSTIGQEAKAAFGTLGYGLPLQTLWARLAAGWRAVADSSDVAQQQIPAGLVTQPSPYISVPTYRAETMLYGRRTALSGTTIPGDVGNVNTVGAKGEGTYLRWSGTLFATPTLVDAVDLGCGCGTGVVIGAGHLFLPWTDTALSM
;
A
#
# COMPACT_ATOMS: atom_id res chain seq x y z
N MET A 1 -12.53 6.74 -10.79
CA MET A 1 -11.77 7.96 -11.15
C MET A 1 -10.42 7.82 -10.50
N THR A 2 -9.38 8.23 -11.22
CA THR A 2 -8.01 7.85 -10.88
C THR A 2 -7.06 8.99 -11.17
N LEU A 3 -6.18 9.25 -10.22
CA LEU A 3 -5.14 10.26 -10.26
C LEU A 3 -3.78 9.59 -10.42
N TYR A 4 -2.86 10.28 -11.08
CA TYR A 4 -1.57 9.71 -11.45
C TYR A 4 -0.40 10.63 -11.10
N ILE A 5 0.70 10.03 -10.64
CA ILE A 5 2.04 10.62 -10.75
C ILE A 5 2.73 9.90 -11.89
N LYS A 6 3.22 10.67 -12.87
CA LYS A 6 3.77 10.11 -14.11
C LYS A 6 5.19 10.57 -14.29
N ASN A 7 6.10 9.62 -14.44
CA ASN A 7 7.49 9.86 -14.82
C ASN A 7 8.12 11.00 -13.99
N LEU A 8 7.86 11.03 -12.68
CA LEU A 8 8.45 12.05 -11.82
C LEU A 8 9.93 11.70 -11.63
N SER A 9 10.81 12.58 -12.14
CA SER A 9 12.24 12.46 -11.88
C SER A 9 12.53 12.86 -10.44
N LEU A 10 12.87 11.89 -9.60
CA LEU A 10 13.23 12.17 -8.22
C LEU A 10 14.66 12.71 -8.16
N THR A 11 14.78 13.89 -7.56
CA THR A 11 16.06 14.53 -7.22
C THR A 11 16.34 14.48 -5.70
N ASN A 12 15.32 14.20 -4.90
CA ASN A 12 15.38 13.94 -3.46
C ASN A 12 14.07 13.28 -2.99
N PRO A 13 14.04 12.64 -1.80
CA PRO A 13 12.84 11.96 -1.29
C PRO A 13 11.73 12.94 -0.92
N GLN A 14 12.04 14.15 -0.43
CA GLN A 14 11.03 15.14 -0.07
C GLN A 14 10.18 15.57 -1.27
N LEU A 15 10.77 15.71 -2.45
CA LEU A 15 10.03 15.98 -3.69
C LEU A 15 9.01 14.87 -3.96
N GLY A 16 9.41 13.61 -3.81
CA GLY A 16 8.52 12.46 -3.98
C GLY A 16 7.36 12.47 -2.99
N TRP A 17 7.65 12.66 -1.71
CA TRP A 17 6.63 12.71 -0.66
C TRP A 17 5.67 13.88 -0.80
N TYR A 18 6.19 15.07 -1.09
CA TYR A 18 5.36 16.24 -1.33
C TYR A 18 4.44 16.05 -2.54
N THR A 19 4.98 15.49 -3.63
CA THR A 19 4.20 15.22 -4.85
C THR A 19 3.13 14.15 -4.58
N LEU A 20 3.48 13.07 -3.87
CA LEU A 20 2.53 12.04 -3.44
C LEU A 20 1.40 12.64 -2.62
N LYS A 21 1.72 13.39 -1.56
CA LYS A 21 0.71 14.07 -0.74
C LYS A 21 -0.19 14.98 -1.57
N THR A 22 0.40 15.82 -2.43
CA THR A 22 -0.33 16.74 -3.30
C THR A 22 -1.30 15.98 -4.22
N GLN A 23 -0.87 14.84 -4.78
CA GLN A 23 -1.72 14.04 -5.64
C GLN A 23 -2.81 13.30 -4.85
N MET A 24 -2.51 12.81 -3.64
CA MET A 24 -3.48 12.13 -2.78
C MET A 24 -4.61 13.05 -2.33
N ILE A 25 -4.33 14.34 -2.08
CA ILE A 25 -5.36 15.31 -1.67
C ILE A 25 -6.05 16.04 -2.83
N ALA A 26 -5.54 15.86 -4.06
CA ALA A 26 -6.23 16.35 -5.24
C ALA A 26 -7.52 15.55 -5.47
N SER A 27 -8.49 16.18 -6.14
CA SER A 27 -9.70 15.49 -6.57
C SER A 27 -10.23 16.08 -7.88
N THR A 28 -10.76 15.21 -8.74
CA THR A 28 -11.52 15.56 -9.94
C THR A 28 -13.04 15.58 -9.70
N LEU A 29 -13.49 15.07 -8.54
CA LEU A 29 -14.90 14.96 -8.16
C LEU A 29 -15.41 16.20 -7.42
N ALA A 30 -14.79 16.51 -6.28
CA ALA A 30 -15.11 17.67 -5.46
C ALA A 30 -13.96 17.96 -4.47
N PRO A 31 -13.78 19.21 -4.01
CA PRO A 31 -12.78 19.54 -2.99
C PRO A 31 -12.94 18.67 -1.75
N GLY A 32 -11.86 17.99 -1.33
CA GLY A 32 -11.84 17.13 -0.16
C GLY A 32 -12.61 15.81 -0.30
N ALA A 33 -12.96 15.40 -1.53
CA ALA A 33 -13.62 14.12 -1.79
C ALA A 33 -12.67 12.91 -1.80
N ASN A 34 -11.36 13.14 -1.90
CA ASN A 34 -10.32 12.11 -1.83
C ASN A 34 -9.69 12.08 -0.42
N TRP A 35 -8.40 11.76 -0.28
CA TRP A 35 -7.69 11.95 0.98
C TRP A 35 -7.67 13.42 1.40
N THR A 36 -7.66 13.66 2.71
CA THR A 36 -7.62 15.01 3.29
C THR A 36 -6.57 15.10 4.39
N VAL A 37 -5.74 16.15 4.37
CA VAL A 37 -4.86 16.43 5.50
C VAL A 37 -5.68 17.05 6.62
N ILE A 38 -5.73 16.37 7.77
CA ILE A 38 -6.50 16.84 8.93
C ILE A 38 -5.66 17.69 9.89
N SER A 39 -4.35 17.46 9.93
CA SER A 39 -3.39 18.19 10.76
C SER A 39 -1.98 17.97 10.22
N SER A 40 -1.11 18.97 10.40
CA SER A 40 0.26 18.90 9.90
C SER A 40 1.21 19.82 10.67
N SER A 41 2.50 19.54 10.56
CA SER A 41 3.58 20.39 11.03
C SER A 41 4.73 20.45 10.03
N THR A 42 5.35 21.63 9.90
CA THR A 42 6.57 21.81 9.12
C THR A 42 7.85 21.39 9.85
N GLY A 43 7.74 20.85 11.07
CA GLY A 43 8.87 20.27 11.81
C GLY A 43 9.58 21.23 12.75
N SER A 44 10.79 20.85 13.16
CA SER A 44 11.61 21.57 14.15
C SER A 44 11.85 23.03 13.75
N GLY A 45 11.52 23.96 14.65
CA GLY A 45 11.61 25.40 14.40
C GLY A 45 10.54 25.95 13.43
N GLY A 46 9.59 25.11 13.03
CA GLY A 46 8.51 25.44 12.12
C GLY A 46 7.19 25.76 12.81
N VAL A 47 6.10 25.49 12.09
CA VAL A 47 4.72 25.75 12.52
C VAL A 47 3.99 24.43 12.68
N TYR A 48 2.99 24.41 13.55
CA TYR A 48 2.06 23.30 13.72
C TYR A 48 0.64 23.82 13.52
N ALA A 49 -0.15 23.08 12.75
CA ALA A 49 -1.57 23.33 12.56
C ALA A 49 -2.38 22.17 13.12
N GLN A 50 -3.15 22.46 14.16
CA GLN A 50 -4.10 21.51 14.75
C GLN A 50 -5.20 21.08 13.75
N SER A 51 -5.47 21.92 12.75
CA SER A 51 -6.37 21.60 11.65
C SER A 51 -5.79 22.08 10.32
N GLY A 52 -5.82 21.20 9.32
CA GLY A 52 -5.47 21.50 7.93
C GLY A 52 -4.00 21.27 7.55
N ASP A 53 -3.69 21.63 6.31
CA ASP A 53 -2.38 21.45 5.69
C ASP A 53 -1.58 22.76 5.65
N ILE A 54 -0.45 22.79 6.35
CA ILE A 54 0.52 23.89 6.28
C ILE A 54 1.80 23.51 5.54
N ILE A 55 1.90 22.28 5.04
CA ILE A 55 3.03 21.84 4.23
C ILE A 55 2.74 22.21 2.78
N THR A 56 2.94 23.47 2.41
CA THR A 56 2.53 24.00 1.09
C THR A 56 3.66 23.96 0.05
N SER A 57 4.80 23.36 0.37
CA SER A 57 5.95 23.24 -0.51
C SER A 57 6.84 22.06 -0.11
N VAL A 58 7.72 21.63 -1.01
CA VAL A 58 8.77 20.64 -0.72
C VAL A 58 9.65 21.08 0.47
N SER A 59 9.97 22.38 0.55
CA SER A 59 10.77 22.94 1.64
C SER A 59 10.10 22.87 3.01
N SER A 60 8.79 22.64 3.06
CA SER A 60 8.03 22.47 4.30
C SER A 60 8.17 21.07 4.90
N LEU A 61 8.71 20.09 4.15
CA LEU A 61 9.07 18.77 4.65
C LEU A 61 10.45 18.80 5.32
N GLY A 62 10.55 19.59 6.39
CA GLY A 62 11.76 19.71 7.21
C GLY A 62 11.96 18.54 8.18
N ASN A 63 13.00 18.65 9.01
CA ASN A 63 13.25 17.66 10.06
C ASN A 63 12.11 17.59 11.08
N LEU A 64 11.63 16.39 11.37
CA LEU A 64 10.45 16.12 12.22
C LEU A 64 9.14 16.71 11.70
N SER A 65 9.09 17.10 10.41
CA SER A 65 7.83 17.47 9.77
C SER A 65 6.90 16.27 9.71
N TRP A 66 5.59 16.52 9.73
CA TRP A 66 4.60 15.46 9.68
C TRP A 66 3.25 15.93 9.15
N PHE A 67 2.46 15.00 8.64
CA PHE A 67 1.07 15.25 8.30
C PHE A 67 0.23 13.98 8.48
N VAL A 68 -1.04 14.18 8.78
CA VAL A 68 -2.03 13.10 8.91
C VAL A 68 -3.02 13.19 7.77
N LEU A 69 -3.06 12.15 6.93
CA LEU A 69 -4.09 11.96 5.92
C LEU A 69 -5.26 11.17 6.51
N ARG A 70 -6.47 11.59 6.14
CA ARG A 70 -7.74 10.89 6.38
C ARG A 70 -8.32 10.45 5.04
N GLY A 71 -8.65 9.18 4.92
CA GLY A 71 -9.28 8.59 3.74
C GLY A 71 -10.78 8.84 3.65
N HIS A 72 -11.43 8.08 2.78
CA HIS A 72 -12.86 8.16 2.53
C HIS A 72 -13.67 7.68 3.76
N ALA A 73 -14.87 8.24 3.89
CA ALA A 73 -15.83 7.80 4.89
C ALA A 73 -16.37 6.41 4.54
N PHE A 74 -16.47 5.53 5.52
CA PHE A 74 -17.22 4.27 5.41
C PHE A 74 -18.13 4.08 6.61
N ILE A 75 -19.20 3.30 6.46
CA ILE A 75 -20.17 3.06 7.53
C ILE A 75 -19.91 1.71 8.17
N ASP A 76 -19.94 1.68 9.50
CA ASP A 76 -19.94 0.45 10.27
C ASP A 76 -20.90 0.59 11.45
N SER A 77 -21.89 -0.30 11.54
CA SER A 77 -22.93 -0.23 12.59
C SER A 77 -23.66 1.12 12.65
N GLY A 78 -23.83 1.79 11.49
CA GLY A 78 -24.43 3.12 11.41
C GLY A 78 -23.53 4.26 11.88
N VAL A 79 -22.26 4.00 12.21
CA VAL A 79 -21.25 5.00 12.58
C VAL A 79 -20.35 5.27 11.38
N THR A 80 -20.15 6.55 11.07
CA THR A 80 -19.16 6.97 10.07
C THR A 80 -17.76 6.81 10.62
N CYS A 81 -16.96 6.00 9.94
CA CYS A 81 -15.57 5.71 10.25
C CYS A 81 -14.67 6.21 9.12
N TYR A 82 -13.38 6.36 9.43
CA TYR A 82 -12.35 6.79 8.49
C TYR A 82 -11.05 6.06 8.77
N ARG A 83 -10.23 5.91 7.74
CA ARG A 83 -8.84 5.44 7.87
C ARG A 83 -7.89 6.62 7.93
N TYR A 84 -6.77 6.44 8.62
CA TYR A 84 -5.78 7.49 8.78
C TYR A 84 -4.37 6.98 8.53
N LEU A 85 -3.57 7.76 7.81
CA LEU A 85 -2.14 7.54 7.63
C LEU A 85 -1.41 8.77 8.15
N CYS A 86 -0.50 8.56 9.09
CA CYS A 86 0.43 9.59 9.52
C CYS A 86 1.81 9.35 8.91
N PHE A 87 2.35 10.40 8.29
CA PHE A 87 3.71 10.43 7.78
C PHE A 87 4.52 11.43 8.60
N GLN A 88 5.68 10.99 9.08
CA GLN A 88 6.64 11.84 9.79
C GLN A 88 8.01 11.67 9.13
N PHE A 89 8.77 12.75 8.98
CA PHE A 89 10.00 12.78 8.19
C PHE A 89 11.21 13.29 8.98
N ASN A 90 12.40 12.87 8.58
CA ASN A 90 13.65 13.52 8.98
C ASN A 90 14.15 14.50 7.90
N ALA A 91 15.28 15.16 8.15
CA ALA A 91 15.93 16.06 7.21
C ALA A 91 16.37 15.42 5.88
N ALA A 92 16.53 14.10 5.83
CA ALA A 92 16.89 13.36 4.62
C ALA A 92 15.66 12.94 3.79
N GLY A 93 14.44 13.10 4.33
CA GLY A 93 13.20 12.62 3.73
C GLY A 93 12.93 11.13 3.98
N ASP A 94 13.68 10.50 4.90
CA ASP A 94 13.32 9.21 5.46
C ASP A 94 12.02 9.34 6.24
N VAL A 95 11.22 8.29 6.25
CA VAL A 95 9.85 8.34 6.75
C VAL A 95 9.60 7.36 7.89
N ARG A 96 8.68 7.74 8.77
CA ARG A 96 7.94 6.85 9.65
C ARG A 96 6.47 6.92 9.24
N ILE A 97 5.87 5.77 8.98
CA ILE A 97 4.47 5.65 8.57
C ILE A 97 3.73 4.90 9.68
N THR A 98 2.71 5.55 10.22
CA THR A 98 1.79 4.95 11.18
C THR A 98 0.39 4.96 10.60
N TYR A 99 -0.36 3.90 10.81
CA TYR A 99 -1.71 3.71 10.32
C TYR A 99 -2.68 3.61 11.49
N SER A 100 -3.85 4.25 11.37
CA SER A 100 -4.95 4.07 12.32
C SER A 100 -6.18 3.61 11.54
N PRO A 101 -6.73 2.42 11.83
CA PRO A 101 -7.88 1.92 11.12
C PRO A 101 -9.14 2.76 11.38
N ARG A 102 -9.29 3.38 12.56
CA ARG A 102 -10.56 4.06 12.94
C ARG A 102 -10.45 5.27 13.86
N LEU A 103 -9.69 5.20 14.95
CA LEU A 103 -9.79 6.20 16.03
C LEU A 103 -9.09 7.51 15.68
N GLY A 104 -8.16 7.47 14.74
CA GLY A 104 -7.45 8.62 14.22
C GLY A 104 -6.44 9.19 15.20
N PHE A 105 -5.60 10.10 14.69
CA PHE A 105 -4.54 10.73 15.46
C PHE A 105 -5.09 11.97 16.18
N VAL A 106 -5.82 11.75 17.27
CA VAL A 106 -6.56 12.80 18.01
C VAL A 106 -6.10 13.00 19.45
N ALA A 107 -5.15 12.19 19.93
CA ALA A 107 -4.67 12.21 21.31
C ALA A 107 -3.22 12.69 21.43
N GLY A 108 -2.68 12.66 22.66
CA GLY A 108 -1.30 13.03 22.95
C GLY A 108 -1.10 14.54 23.13
N SER A 109 0.13 14.99 22.89
CA SER A 109 0.52 16.41 22.97
C SER A 109 1.20 16.82 21.67
N PRO A 110 0.44 16.90 20.56
CA PRO A 110 0.99 17.23 19.25
C PRO A 110 1.65 18.61 19.28
N SER A 111 2.76 18.73 18.57
CA SER A 111 3.57 19.95 18.48
C SER A 111 4.31 20.00 17.15
N THR A 112 5.20 20.98 17.02
CA THR A 112 6.05 21.11 15.83
C THR A 112 6.98 19.92 15.61
N THR A 113 7.25 19.12 16.64
CA THR A 113 8.20 17.99 16.58
C THR A 113 7.60 16.66 17.00
N GLN A 114 6.34 16.67 17.44
CA GLN A 114 5.64 15.51 17.95
C GLN A 114 4.30 15.36 17.23
N VAL A 115 4.07 14.17 16.69
CA VAL A 115 2.83 13.78 16.03
C VAL A 115 1.73 13.56 17.08
N PRO A 116 0.45 13.84 16.77
CA PRO A 116 -0.66 13.35 17.59
C PRO A 116 -0.68 11.81 17.64
N SER A 117 -1.16 11.23 18.74
CA SER A 117 -1.23 9.78 18.89
C SER A 117 -2.61 9.23 18.51
N ALA A 118 -2.64 8.02 17.96
CA ALA A 118 -3.85 7.22 17.78
C ALA A 118 -3.80 6.00 18.71
N THR A 119 -4.88 5.74 19.45
CA THR A 119 -4.91 4.61 20.40
C THR A 119 -5.01 3.25 19.73
N ASP A 120 -5.47 3.20 18.48
CA ASP A 120 -5.43 2.04 17.58
C ASP A 120 -4.29 2.13 16.55
N GLY A 121 -3.35 3.07 16.73
CA GLY A 121 -2.25 3.32 15.81
C GLY A 121 -1.27 2.14 15.72
N GLN A 122 -0.94 1.75 14.49
CA GLN A 122 -0.04 0.66 14.16
C GLN A 122 1.09 1.12 13.25
N LEU A 123 2.31 0.67 13.53
CA LEU A 123 3.47 1.02 12.71
C LEU A 123 3.46 0.23 11.40
N VAL A 124 3.61 0.93 10.27
CA VAL A 124 3.73 0.34 8.93
C VAL A 124 5.18 0.35 8.46
N TYR A 125 5.90 1.45 8.68
CA TYR A 125 7.28 1.64 8.22
C TYR A 125 8.07 2.56 9.14
N GLY A 126 9.38 2.34 9.26
CA GLY A 126 10.24 3.04 10.21
C GLY A 126 10.17 2.38 11.60
N GLY A 127 10.15 3.20 12.66
CA GLY A 127 10.14 2.73 14.05
C GLY A 127 9.96 3.86 15.07
N GLY A 128 10.22 3.53 16.33
CA GLY A 128 10.15 4.50 17.43
C GLY A 128 8.74 4.98 17.77
N THR A 129 8.67 6.06 18.56
CA THR A 129 7.42 6.64 19.08
C THR A 129 7.13 7.99 18.43
N ASP A 130 5.95 8.54 18.70
CA ASP A 130 5.54 9.85 18.14
C ASP A 130 6.45 11.01 18.58
N ALA A 131 7.08 10.90 19.76
CA ALA A 131 8.02 11.88 20.31
C ALA A 131 9.50 11.53 20.08
N SER A 132 9.80 10.28 19.69
CA SER A 132 11.16 9.81 19.43
C SER A 132 11.14 8.82 18.25
N PRO A 133 10.85 9.31 17.04
CA PRO A 133 10.70 8.46 15.86
C PRO A 133 12.03 7.90 15.40
N THR A 134 11.99 6.70 14.82
CA THR A 134 13.08 6.15 14.02
C THR A 134 12.64 6.13 12.57
N PHE A 135 13.40 6.79 11.71
CA PHE A 135 13.06 6.94 10.30
C PHE A 135 13.76 5.89 9.46
N ALA A 136 13.14 5.51 8.34
CA ALA A 136 13.74 4.63 7.35
C ALA A 136 13.54 5.18 5.94
N ALA A 137 14.56 5.02 5.09
CA ALA A 137 14.47 5.36 3.69
C ALA A 137 13.45 4.45 3.01
N LEU A 138 12.40 5.04 2.43
CA LEU A 138 11.46 4.33 1.56
C LEU A 138 11.64 4.79 0.12
N LEU A 139 11.54 6.10 -0.11
CA LEU A 139 11.83 6.70 -1.41
C LEU A 139 13.35 6.92 -1.57
N PRO A 140 13.91 6.70 -2.77
CA PRO A 140 15.33 6.88 -3.05
C PRO A 140 15.72 8.36 -3.09
N THR A 141 17.01 8.65 -2.88
CA THR A 141 17.56 10.01 -2.84
C THR A 141 17.65 10.69 -4.21
N GLY A 142 17.53 9.96 -5.30
CA GLY A 142 17.44 10.51 -6.65
C GLY A 142 17.92 9.54 -7.74
N GLY A 143 17.88 9.98 -9.00
CA GLY A 143 18.27 9.14 -10.14
C GLY A 143 17.25 8.04 -10.46
N THR A 144 16.00 8.26 -10.08
CA THR A 144 14.90 7.31 -10.24
C THR A 144 13.66 7.98 -10.79
N TRP A 145 12.89 7.24 -11.57
CA TRP A 145 11.52 7.59 -11.92
C TRP A 145 10.57 7.15 -10.80
N MET A 146 9.55 7.95 -10.54
CA MET A 146 8.44 7.63 -9.65
C MET A 146 7.13 7.64 -10.44
N GLN A 147 6.33 6.60 -10.21
CA GLN A 147 4.96 6.49 -10.68
C GLN A 147 4.04 6.32 -9.48
N ALA A 148 2.80 6.77 -9.60
CA ALA A 148 1.76 6.44 -8.64
C ALA A 148 0.40 6.42 -9.31
N LEU A 149 -0.49 5.60 -8.77
CA LEU A 149 -1.91 5.58 -9.07
C LEU A 149 -2.67 5.76 -7.76
N ILE A 150 -3.61 6.70 -7.72
CA ILE A 150 -4.47 6.96 -6.56
C ILE A 150 -5.93 6.90 -7.00
N SER A 151 -6.72 6.04 -6.36
CA SER A 151 -8.17 5.93 -6.54
C SER A 151 -8.88 7.02 -5.75
N GLU A 152 -9.83 7.69 -6.40
CA GLU A 152 -10.72 8.68 -5.75
C GLU A 152 -12.02 8.04 -5.22
N VAL A 153 -12.07 6.71 -5.09
CA VAL A 153 -13.32 5.99 -4.77
C VAL A 153 -13.22 5.19 -3.46
N ASP A 154 -12.08 4.54 -3.21
CA ASP A 154 -12.00 3.48 -2.21
C ASP A 154 -10.65 3.42 -1.49
N ASP A 155 -10.00 4.58 -1.34
CA ASP A 155 -8.69 4.73 -0.67
C ASP A 155 -7.51 4.03 -1.36
N PHE A 156 -7.72 3.25 -2.43
CA PHE A 156 -6.63 2.55 -3.10
C PHE A 156 -5.54 3.51 -3.56
N PHE A 157 -4.29 3.16 -3.30
CA PHE A 157 -3.17 3.76 -3.99
C PHE A 157 -2.02 2.78 -4.11
N GLU A 158 -1.18 3.04 -5.11
CA GLU A 158 0.14 2.46 -5.25
C GLU A 158 1.13 3.54 -5.66
N VAL A 159 2.35 3.41 -5.17
CA VAL A 159 3.49 4.24 -5.54
C VAL A 159 4.71 3.34 -5.63
N PHE A 160 5.49 3.54 -6.68
CA PHE A 160 6.74 2.82 -6.84
C PHE A 160 7.79 3.66 -7.54
N THR A 161 9.04 3.26 -7.35
CA THR A 161 10.20 3.89 -8.00
C THR A 161 11.07 2.86 -8.68
N TYR A 162 11.80 3.27 -9.72
CA TYR A 162 12.81 2.47 -10.41
C TYR A 162 13.91 3.39 -10.97
N ASN A 163 15.11 2.87 -11.20
CA ASN A 163 16.23 3.70 -11.67
C ASN A 163 15.99 4.24 -13.08
N VAL A 164 16.50 5.43 -13.35
CA VAL A 164 16.61 5.97 -14.71
C VAL A 164 17.46 5.01 -15.55
N GLY A 165 17.03 4.72 -16.78
CA GLY A 165 17.58 3.69 -17.65
C GLY A 165 16.87 2.33 -17.53
N GLY A 166 15.90 2.19 -16.63
CA GLY A 166 15.16 0.97 -16.38
C GLY A 166 15.85 0.02 -15.39
N SER A 167 15.12 -0.40 -14.36
CA SER A 167 15.56 -1.41 -13.40
C SER A 167 14.38 -2.07 -12.70
N ALA A 168 14.68 -3.04 -11.84
CA ALA A 168 13.69 -3.53 -10.87
C ALA A 168 13.22 -2.36 -9.99
N LEU A 169 12.03 -2.51 -9.40
CA LEU A 169 11.52 -1.50 -8.48
C LEU A 169 12.48 -1.32 -7.30
N THR A 170 12.78 -0.08 -6.96
CA THR A 170 13.63 0.29 -5.82
C THR A 170 12.81 0.62 -4.58
N SER A 171 11.52 0.91 -4.75
CA SER A 171 10.56 1.06 -3.65
C SER A 171 9.15 0.72 -4.14
N LEU A 172 8.31 0.23 -3.22
CA LEU A 172 6.89 0.00 -3.43
C LEU A 172 6.14 0.32 -2.13
N PHE A 173 5.10 1.14 -2.25
CA PHE A 173 4.16 1.41 -1.16
C PHE A 173 2.74 1.41 -1.70
N TYR A 174 1.86 0.63 -1.09
CA TYR A 174 0.46 0.55 -1.51
C TYR A 174 -0.48 0.33 -0.32
N LEU A 175 -1.73 0.74 -0.53
CA LEU A 175 -2.88 0.35 0.28
C LEU A 175 -3.88 -0.29 -0.68
N ASP A 176 -4.19 -1.57 -0.47
CA ASP A 176 -5.11 -2.35 -1.30
C ASP A 176 -6.37 -2.72 -0.51
N PRO A 177 -7.54 -2.21 -0.89
CA PRO A 177 -8.82 -2.63 -0.32
C PRO A 177 -9.13 -4.10 -0.59
N ILE A 178 -9.93 -4.70 0.29
CA ILE A 178 -10.43 -6.09 0.22
C ILE A 178 -11.97 -6.06 0.08
N PRO A 179 -12.52 -5.87 -1.14
CA PRO A 179 -13.94 -5.72 -1.40
C PRO A 179 -14.60 -7.04 -1.86
N PRO A 180 -15.93 -7.07 -1.88
CA PRO A 180 -16.82 -6.06 -1.28
C PRO A 180 -16.77 -6.12 0.25
N PRO A 181 -16.95 -4.99 0.97
CA PRO A 181 -17.12 -5.01 2.40
C PRO A 181 -18.33 -5.87 2.75
N VAL A 182 -18.13 -6.85 3.62
CA VAL A 182 -19.20 -7.78 4.04
C VAL A 182 -19.78 -7.29 5.35
N TYR A 183 -21.11 -7.24 5.42
CA TYR A 183 -21.84 -6.79 6.60
C TYR A 183 -22.64 -7.93 7.22
N THR A 184 -22.73 -7.93 8.54
CA THR A 184 -23.73 -8.69 9.29
C THR A 184 -25.13 -8.16 9.02
N ILE A 185 -26.17 -8.95 9.34
CA ILE A 185 -27.57 -8.51 9.21
C ILE A 185 -27.87 -7.23 10.02
N SER A 186 -27.12 -6.99 11.10
CA SER A 186 -27.23 -5.81 11.94
C SER A 186 -26.47 -4.59 11.40
N GLY A 187 -25.81 -4.70 10.24
CA GLY A 187 -25.08 -3.61 9.61
C GLY A 187 -23.65 -3.40 10.13
N ASN A 188 -23.12 -4.30 10.97
CA ASN A 188 -21.70 -4.29 11.34
C ASN A 188 -20.86 -4.85 10.20
N LEU A 189 -19.71 -4.25 9.92
CA LEU A 189 -18.69 -4.87 9.09
C LEU A 189 -18.19 -6.15 9.74
N ILE A 190 -18.16 -7.23 8.95
CA ILE A 190 -17.49 -8.46 9.36
C ILE A 190 -16.01 -8.18 9.48
N ASP A 191 -15.37 -7.60 8.48
CA ASP A 191 -14.00 -7.13 8.62
C ASP A 191 -14.00 -5.65 8.97
N GLY A 192 -13.62 -5.33 10.20
CA GLY A 192 -13.61 -3.95 10.70
C GLY A 192 -12.59 -3.03 10.00
N ASP A 193 -11.67 -3.57 9.20
CA ASP A 193 -10.76 -2.74 8.42
C ASP A 193 -10.31 -3.47 7.14
N PRO A 194 -11.14 -3.56 6.10
CA PRO A 194 -10.91 -4.44 4.94
C PRO A 194 -9.88 -3.85 3.97
N VAL A 195 -8.65 -3.65 4.43
CA VAL A 195 -7.50 -3.21 3.63
C VAL A 195 -6.24 -3.97 4.05
N VAL A 196 -5.24 -3.94 3.17
CA VAL A 196 -3.86 -4.25 3.52
C VAL A 196 -2.95 -3.10 3.10
N ILE A 197 -1.86 -2.90 3.84
CA ILE A 197 -0.90 -1.83 3.59
C ILE A 197 0.50 -2.42 3.54
N TYR A 198 1.25 -2.10 2.50
CA TYR A 198 2.60 -2.61 2.29
C TYR A 198 3.53 -1.46 1.97
N ALA A 199 4.66 -1.37 2.67
CA ALA A 199 5.73 -0.41 2.37
C ALA A 199 7.07 -1.11 2.43
N ARG A 200 7.85 -1.02 1.35
CA ARG A 200 9.20 -1.59 1.30
C ARG A 200 10.12 -0.91 0.30
N ALA A 201 11.35 -0.64 0.72
CA ALA A 201 12.45 -0.28 -0.15
C ALA A 201 13.33 -1.49 -0.51
N GLY A 202 14.08 -1.35 -1.61
CA GLY A 202 14.99 -2.35 -2.13
C GLY A 202 14.46 -3.07 -3.35
N VAL A 203 15.39 -3.68 -4.11
CA VAL A 203 15.10 -4.39 -5.37
C VAL A 203 14.23 -5.63 -5.22
N ASP A 204 14.01 -6.09 -3.99
CA ASP A 204 13.13 -7.22 -3.66
C ASP A 204 11.68 -6.80 -3.41
N CYS A 205 11.34 -5.50 -3.49
CA CYS A 205 10.07 -4.96 -2.99
C CYS A 205 8.82 -5.40 -3.77
N SER A 206 8.96 -5.81 -5.02
CA SER A 206 7.87 -6.35 -5.85
C SER A 206 8.00 -7.83 -6.14
N LEU A 207 8.89 -8.54 -5.42
CA LEU A 207 9.07 -9.97 -5.62
C LEU A 207 8.05 -10.77 -4.81
N ARG A 208 7.59 -11.87 -5.40
CA ARG A 208 6.78 -12.87 -4.71
C ARG A 208 7.45 -13.37 -3.43
N SER A 209 8.74 -13.65 -3.47
CA SER A 209 9.52 -14.10 -2.31
C SER A 209 9.56 -13.09 -1.15
N THR A 210 9.08 -11.87 -1.38
CA THR A 210 9.00 -10.81 -0.39
C THR A 210 7.56 -10.60 0.07
N ILE A 211 6.66 -10.25 -0.85
CA ILE A 211 5.25 -9.93 -0.53
C ILE A 211 4.50 -11.18 -0.05
N GLY A 212 4.92 -12.35 -0.53
CA GLY A 212 4.40 -13.66 -0.12
C GLY A 212 5.05 -14.23 1.15
N GLN A 213 5.89 -13.48 1.85
CA GLN A 213 6.60 -13.98 3.05
C GLN A 213 6.10 -13.29 4.33
N GLU A 214 5.78 -14.08 5.35
CA GLU A 214 5.27 -13.61 6.66
C GLU A 214 6.16 -12.60 7.40
N ALA A 215 7.44 -12.50 7.07
CA ALA A 215 8.37 -11.52 7.66
C ALA A 215 8.38 -10.16 6.95
N LYS A 216 7.84 -10.09 5.73
CA LYS A 216 8.03 -8.95 4.82
C LYS A 216 6.75 -8.48 4.14
N ALA A 217 5.68 -9.27 4.22
CA ALA A 217 4.40 -9.02 3.59
C ALA A 217 3.68 -7.74 4.07
N ALA A 218 2.58 -7.44 3.38
CA ALA A 218 1.65 -6.37 3.73
C ALA A 218 1.12 -6.56 5.16
N PHE A 219 0.84 -5.47 5.85
CA PHE A 219 0.13 -5.49 7.12
C PHE A 219 -1.38 -5.38 6.92
N GLY A 220 -2.14 -5.91 7.88
CA GLY A 220 -3.55 -5.65 8.01
C GLY A 220 -4.10 -6.22 9.31
N THR A 221 -5.34 -5.85 9.61
CA THR A 221 -6.03 -6.29 10.83
C THR A 221 -6.78 -7.60 10.58
N LEU A 222 -6.59 -8.65 11.38
CA LEU A 222 -7.43 -9.85 11.40
C LEU A 222 -8.37 -9.85 12.60
N GLY A 223 -9.35 -10.76 12.62
CA GLY A 223 -10.25 -10.97 13.75
C GLY A 223 -11.72 -10.60 13.51
N TYR A 224 -12.09 -10.32 12.25
CA TYR A 224 -13.47 -10.12 11.79
C TYR A 224 -14.43 -9.44 12.79
N GLY A 225 -14.09 -8.23 13.21
CA GLY A 225 -14.99 -7.40 14.02
C GLY A 225 -15.17 -7.89 15.47
N LEU A 226 -14.39 -8.88 15.91
CA LEU A 226 -14.34 -9.36 17.29
C LEU A 226 -13.12 -8.77 18.00
N PRO A 227 -13.28 -7.77 18.89
CA PRO A 227 -12.14 -7.08 19.51
C PRO A 227 -11.16 -8.01 20.24
N LEU A 228 -11.66 -9.07 20.88
CA LEU A 228 -10.84 -10.05 21.60
C LEU A 228 -10.04 -10.99 20.66
N GLN A 229 -10.37 -11.01 19.38
CA GLN A 229 -9.68 -11.78 18.35
C GLN A 229 -8.92 -10.88 17.39
N THR A 230 -8.84 -9.57 17.65
CA THR A 230 -8.16 -8.65 16.74
C THR A 230 -6.65 -8.84 16.79
N LEU A 231 -6.03 -8.90 15.61
CA LEU A 231 -4.58 -8.96 15.43
C LEU A 231 -4.16 -8.07 14.27
N TRP A 232 -3.35 -7.05 14.54
CA TRP A 232 -2.54 -6.41 13.52
C TRP A 232 -1.32 -7.29 13.23
N ALA A 233 -1.15 -7.70 11.99
CA ALA A 233 -0.09 -8.64 11.60
C ALA A 233 0.30 -8.48 10.13
N ARG A 234 1.42 -9.10 9.77
CA ARG A 234 1.77 -9.33 8.37
C ARG A 234 0.89 -10.43 7.78
N LEU A 235 0.41 -10.18 6.58
CA LEU A 235 -0.51 -11.01 5.80
C LEU A 235 0.16 -11.32 4.47
N ALA A 236 0.79 -12.49 4.40
CA ALA A 236 1.45 -12.96 3.19
C ALA A 236 0.42 -13.09 2.06
N ALA A 237 0.75 -12.51 0.90
CA ALA A 237 -0.05 -12.71 -0.30
C ALA A 237 0.22 -14.13 -0.83
N GLY A 238 -0.80 -14.98 -0.79
CA GLY A 238 -0.76 -16.33 -1.32
C GLY A 238 -0.65 -16.34 -2.85
N TRP A 239 -0.08 -17.41 -3.38
CA TRP A 239 -0.02 -17.72 -4.81
C TRP A 239 -0.33 -19.21 -5.01
N ARG A 240 -0.82 -19.59 -6.20
CA ARG A 240 -1.10 -21.00 -6.50
C ARG A 240 0.15 -21.88 -6.63
N ALA A 241 0.00 -23.10 -6.15
CA ALA A 241 0.96 -24.19 -6.27
C ALA A 241 0.24 -25.50 -6.65
N VAL A 242 0.93 -26.39 -7.36
CA VAL A 242 0.54 -27.76 -7.68
C VAL A 242 1.59 -28.72 -7.12
N ALA A 243 1.23 -29.96 -6.83
CA ALA A 243 2.21 -30.98 -6.49
C ALA A 243 2.95 -31.47 -7.76
N ASP A 244 4.26 -31.72 -7.66
CA ASP A 244 4.97 -32.54 -8.65
C ASP A 244 4.75 -34.04 -8.43
N SER A 245 5.44 -34.86 -9.22
CA SER A 245 5.38 -36.33 -9.12
C SER A 245 5.94 -36.91 -7.81
N SER A 246 6.53 -36.08 -6.94
CA SER A 246 7.05 -36.46 -5.63
C SER A 246 6.23 -35.84 -4.49
N ASP A 247 5.02 -35.35 -4.77
CA ASP A 247 4.15 -34.64 -3.84
C ASP A 247 4.76 -33.35 -3.25
N VAL A 248 5.76 -32.77 -3.93
CA VAL A 248 6.37 -31.50 -3.51
C VAL A 248 5.63 -30.34 -4.16
N ALA A 249 5.29 -29.33 -3.35
CA ALA A 249 4.62 -28.13 -3.82
C ALA A 249 5.51 -27.36 -4.82
N GLN A 250 5.11 -27.40 -6.09
CA GLN A 250 5.64 -26.61 -7.18
C GLN A 250 4.75 -25.42 -7.46
N GLN A 251 5.36 -24.32 -7.84
CA GLN A 251 4.62 -23.12 -8.17
C GLN A 251 3.74 -23.32 -9.42
N GLN A 252 2.44 -23.06 -9.27
CA GLN A 252 1.44 -23.01 -10.35
C GLN A 252 1.06 -21.56 -10.58
N ILE A 253 2.07 -20.74 -10.83
CA ILE A 253 1.81 -19.36 -11.19
C ILE A 253 1.29 -19.33 -12.65
N PRO A 254 0.52 -18.30 -13.07
CA PRO A 254 0.38 -17.97 -14.47
C PRO A 254 1.75 -17.77 -15.12
N ALA A 255 2.37 -18.83 -15.64
CA ALA A 255 3.53 -18.67 -16.49
C ALA A 255 3.05 -17.84 -17.68
N GLY A 256 3.59 -16.61 -17.83
CA GLY A 256 3.42 -15.85 -19.06
C GLY A 256 3.73 -16.81 -20.20
N LEU A 257 2.77 -16.97 -21.11
CA LEU A 257 2.90 -17.97 -22.14
C LEU A 257 4.09 -17.55 -23.01
N VAL A 258 5.14 -18.38 -23.02
CA VAL A 258 6.39 -18.12 -23.76
C VAL A 258 6.09 -17.86 -25.25
N THR A 259 4.98 -18.43 -25.72
CA THR A 259 4.36 -18.19 -27.03
C THR A 259 2.88 -17.87 -26.83
N GLN A 260 2.39 -16.86 -27.54
CA GLN A 260 1.01 -16.42 -27.48
C GLN A 260 0.03 -17.60 -27.67
N PRO A 261 -0.98 -17.76 -26.79
CA PRO A 261 -1.88 -18.92 -26.83
C PRO A 261 -2.81 -18.93 -28.05
N SER A 262 -2.97 -17.77 -28.69
CA SER A 262 -3.98 -17.55 -29.72
C SER A 262 -3.41 -16.67 -30.83
N PRO A 263 -3.57 -17.06 -32.10
CA PRO A 263 -3.21 -16.22 -33.25
C PRO A 263 -4.16 -15.02 -33.42
N TYR A 264 -5.25 -14.95 -32.66
CA TYR A 264 -6.23 -13.85 -32.71
C TYR A 264 -5.91 -12.71 -31.76
N ILE A 265 -4.92 -12.90 -30.89
CA ILE A 265 -4.38 -11.85 -30.05
C ILE A 265 -3.15 -11.31 -30.79
N SER A 266 -2.98 -10.00 -30.89
CA SER A 266 -1.86 -9.38 -31.63
C SER A 266 -0.69 -8.94 -30.73
N VAL A 267 -0.86 -8.99 -29.41
CA VAL A 267 0.10 -8.55 -28.38
C VAL A 267 0.26 -9.65 -27.31
N PRO A 268 1.47 -9.91 -26.76
CA PRO A 268 1.64 -10.84 -25.64
C PRO A 268 0.72 -10.48 -24.48
N THR A 269 -0.16 -11.40 -24.10
CA THR A 269 -1.13 -11.18 -23.01
C THR A 269 -0.80 -12.06 -21.83
N TYR A 270 -0.81 -11.46 -20.65
CA TYR A 270 -0.44 -12.15 -19.43
C TYR A 270 -1.65 -12.48 -18.58
N ARG A 271 -1.62 -13.65 -17.96
CA ARG A 271 -2.64 -14.10 -17.03
C ARG A 271 -2.42 -13.42 -15.68
N ALA A 272 -3.44 -12.71 -15.20
CA ALA A 272 -3.44 -12.12 -13.86
C ALA A 272 -4.02 -13.10 -12.83
N GLU A 273 -3.49 -13.09 -11.61
CA GLU A 273 -4.05 -13.82 -10.48
C GLU A 273 -4.20 -12.91 -9.26
N THR A 274 -5.33 -13.03 -8.56
CA THR A 274 -5.60 -12.23 -7.37
C THR A 274 -4.66 -12.60 -6.23
N MET A 275 -4.27 -11.60 -5.44
CA MET A 275 -3.52 -11.82 -4.21
C MET A 275 -4.49 -12.15 -3.08
N LEU A 276 -4.40 -13.36 -2.53
CA LEU A 276 -5.14 -13.75 -1.33
C LEU A 276 -4.26 -13.47 -0.10
N TYR A 277 -4.59 -12.44 0.66
CA TYR A 277 -3.82 -12.07 1.85
C TYR A 277 -4.25 -12.91 3.05
N GLY A 278 -3.28 -13.43 3.81
CA GLY A 278 -3.61 -14.18 5.01
C GLY A 278 -2.43 -14.43 5.94
N ARG A 279 -2.76 -14.85 7.16
CA ARG A 279 -1.81 -15.34 8.15
C ARG A 279 -1.88 -16.86 8.22
N ARG A 280 -0.73 -17.50 8.06
CA ARG A 280 -0.58 -18.96 8.08
C ARG A 280 -0.93 -19.54 9.45
N THR A 281 -1.66 -20.65 9.48
CA THR A 281 -2.12 -21.32 10.71
C THR A 281 -0.99 -21.71 11.66
N ALA A 282 0.17 -22.09 11.13
CA ALA A 282 1.34 -22.44 11.93
C ALA A 282 1.92 -21.27 12.75
N LEU A 283 1.50 -20.03 12.50
CA LEU A 283 1.83 -18.87 13.31
C LEU A 283 0.85 -18.63 14.46
N SER A 284 -0.18 -19.48 14.62
CA SER A 284 -1.09 -19.38 15.76
C SER A 284 -0.31 -19.57 17.06
N GLY A 285 -0.50 -18.65 18.01
CA GLY A 285 0.24 -18.63 19.27
C GLY A 285 1.69 -18.14 19.17
N THR A 286 2.12 -17.73 17.97
CA THR A 286 3.49 -17.23 17.73
C THR A 286 3.47 -15.73 17.42
N THR A 287 4.29 -14.96 18.13
CA THR A 287 4.51 -13.54 17.87
C THR A 287 5.66 -13.34 16.89
N ILE A 288 5.43 -12.58 15.83
CA ILE A 288 6.45 -12.10 14.88
C ILE A 288 6.64 -10.59 15.07
N PRO A 289 7.84 -10.02 14.78
CA PRO A 289 8.03 -8.58 14.81
C PRO A 289 6.96 -7.80 14.03
N GLY A 290 6.30 -6.87 14.73
CA GLY A 290 5.22 -6.04 14.19
C GLY A 290 3.81 -6.54 14.53
N ASP A 291 3.66 -7.74 15.10
CA ASP A 291 2.36 -8.23 15.56
C ASP A 291 1.87 -7.47 16.79
N VAL A 292 0.60 -7.06 16.79
CA VAL A 292 -0.06 -6.39 17.92
C VAL A 292 -1.48 -6.93 18.08
N GLY A 293 -1.79 -7.53 19.24
CA GLY A 293 -3.10 -8.11 19.54
C GLY A 293 -3.04 -9.63 19.79
N ASN A 294 -4.11 -10.34 19.44
CA ASN A 294 -4.27 -11.76 19.73
C ASN A 294 -3.52 -12.64 18.70
N VAL A 295 -2.34 -13.13 19.07
CA VAL A 295 -1.49 -13.97 18.21
C VAL A 295 -2.08 -15.34 17.86
N ASN A 296 -3.17 -15.76 18.49
CA ASN A 296 -3.88 -16.98 18.08
C ASN A 296 -4.72 -16.77 16.81
N THR A 297 -5.01 -15.51 16.47
CA THR A 297 -5.78 -15.15 15.29
C THR A 297 -4.99 -15.43 14.03
N VAL A 298 -5.52 -16.34 13.20
CA VAL A 298 -4.96 -16.73 11.89
C VAL A 298 -6.09 -16.82 10.88
N GLY A 299 -5.76 -16.94 9.59
CA GLY A 299 -6.76 -17.06 8.53
C GLY A 299 -6.53 -16.07 7.39
N ALA A 300 -7.51 -16.00 6.49
CA ALA A 300 -7.45 -15.16 5.31
C ALA A 300 -8.09 -13.79 5.58
N LYS A 301 -7.39 -12.72 5.25
CA LYS A 301 -7.99 -11.39 5.19
C LYS A 301 -8.99 -11.31 4.02
N GLY A 302 -8.60 -11.90 2.89
CA GLY A 302 -9.40 -11.92 1.67
C GLY A 302 -8.56 -11.58 0.45
N GLU A 303 -9.24 -11.41 -0.67
CA GLU A 303 -8.65 -11.14 -1.97
C GLU A 303 -8.48 -9.62 -2.21
N GLY A 304 -7.29 -9.21 -2.64
CA GLY A 304 -7.01 -7.83 -3.04
C GLY A 304 -7.81 -7.37 -4.26
N THR A 305 -8.10 -6.08 -4.36
CA THR A 305 -8.91 -5.54 -5.47
C THR A 305 -8.08 -5.31 -6.71
N TYR A 306 -6.92 -4.67 -6.55
CA TYR A 306 -6.25 -3.98 -7.64
C TYR A 306 -4.97 -4.68 -8.07
N LEU A 307 -4.14 -5.07 -7.09
CA LEU A 307 -2.86 -5.72 -7.39
C LEU A 307 -3.08 -7.18 -7.78
N ARG A 308 -2.31 -7.64 -8.75
CA ARG A 308 -2.35 -9.01 -9.24
C ARG A 308 -0.95 -9.60 -9.33
N TRP A 309 -0.84 -10.91 -9.14
CA TRP A 309 0.35 -11.64 -9.50
C TRP A 309 0.47 -11.70 -11.02
N SER A 310 1.63 -11.29 -11.52
CA SER A 310 1.91 -11.32 -12.96
C SER A 310 2.31 -12.68 -13.48
N GLY A 311 2.92 -13.45 -12.59
CA GLY A 311 3.47 -14.74 -12.86
C GLY A 311 4.71 -14.85 -13.74
N THR A 312 5.16 -13.71 -14.25
CA THR A 312 6.45 -13.54 -14.91
C THR A 312 7.23 -12.48 -14.17
N LEU A 313 8.54 -12.67 -14.05
CA LEU A 313 9.42 -11.65 -13.49
C LEU A 313 9.71 -10.57 -14.53
N PHE A 314 9.18 -9.36 -14.29
CA PHE A 314 9.52 -8.15 -15.03
C PHE A 314 10.70 -7.45 -14.37
N ALA A 315 11.87 -7.56 -14.99
CA ALA A 315 13.09 -6.92 -14.51
C ALA A 315 13.05 -5.39 -14.60
N THR A 316 12.17 -4.84 -15.45
CA THR A 316 11.93 -3.40 -15.60
C THR A 316 10.43 -3.15 -15.76
N PRO A 317 9.85 -2.11 -15.12
CA PRO A 317 8.48 -1.70 -15.34
C PRO A 317 8.16 -1.58 -16.82
N THR A 318 7.16 -2.33 -17.27
CA THR A 318 6.79 -2.41 -18.69
C THR A 318 5.28 -2.39 -18.82
N LEU A 319 4.76 -1.63 -19.79
CA LEU A 319 3.34 -1.69 -20.13
C LEU A 319 3.05 -2.99 -20.86
N VAL A 320 2.05 -3.72 -20.37
CA VAL A 320 1.62 -4.99 -20.95
C VAL A 320 0.11 -5.09 -20.92
N ASP A 321 -0.44 -5.91 -21.83
CA ASP A 321 -1.85 -6.26 -21.79
C ASP A 321 -2.07 -7.46 -20.85
N ALA A 322 -3.08 -7.36 -20.00
CA ALA A 322 -3.52 -8.45 -19.13
C ALA A 322 -4.90 -8.97 -19.54
N VAL A 323 -5.18 -10.23 -19.19
CA VAL A 323 -6.51 -10.86 -19.36
C VAL A 323 -7.05 -11.41 -18.05
N ASP A 324 -8.36 -11.29 -17.89
CA ASP A 324 -9.15 -12.00 -16.88
C ASP A 324 -9.64 -13.32 -17.48
N LEU A 325 -9.42 -14.41 -16.75
CA LEU A 325 -9.84 -15.74 -17.16
C LEU A 325 -11.25 -16.13 -16.73
N GLY A 326 -11.91 -15.36 -15.86
CA GLY A 326 -13.33 -15.57 -15.56
C GLY A 326 -14.20 -15.38 -16.82
N CYS A 327 -13.76 -14.50 -17.72
CA CYS A 327 -14.43 -14.16 -18.97
C CYS A 327 -13.59 -14.38 -20.24
N GLY A 328 -12.26 -14.60 -20.12
CA GLY A 328 -11.34 -14.61 -21.27
C GLY A 328 -11.22 -13.24 -21.96
N CYS A 329 -11.59 -12.17 -21.28
CA CYS A 329 -11.66 -10.82 -21.80
C CYS A 329 -10.45 -9.99 -21.35
N GLY A 330 -10.01 -9.05 -22.19
CA GLY A 330 -8.90 -8.16 -21.86
C GLY A 330 -9.24 -7.31 -20.64
N THR A 331 -8.37 -7.30 -19.62
CA THR A 331 -8.50 -6.43 -18.44
C THR A 331 -7.96 -5.03 -18.69
N GLY A 332 -7.37 -4.80 -19.87
CA GLY A 332 -6.72 -3.55 -20.25
C GLY A 332 -5.21 -3.60 -20.07
N VAL A 333 -4.60 -2.43 -20.24
CA VAL A 333 -3.17 -2.20 -20.04
C VAL A 333 -2.87 -2.16 -18.54
N VAL A 334 -1.75 -2.74 -18.14
CA VAL A 334 -1.21 -2.71 -16.77
C VAL A 334 0.31 -2.52 -16.82
N ILE A 335 0.92 -2.20 -15.68
CA ILE A 335 2.38 -2.22 -15.54
C ILE A 335 2.80 -3.57 -14.95
N GLY A 336 3.60 -4.32 -15.71
CA GLY A 336 4.36 -5.45 -15.19
C GLY A 336 5.63 -4.97 -14.50
N ALA A 337 5.76 -5.22 -13.20
CA ALA A 337 6.94 -4.84 -12.42
C ALA A 337 7.25 -5.88 -11.32
N GLY A 338 8.44 -6.47 -11.34
CA GLY A 338 8.74 -7.61 -10.48
C GLY A 338 7.79 -8.78 -10.80
N HIS A 339 7.13 -9.32 -9.78
CA HIS A 339 6.10 -10.35 -9.96
C HIS A 339 4.67 -9.79 -9.92
N LEU A 340 4.49 -8.48 -10.10
CA LEU A 340 3.19 -7.81 -9.95
C LEU A 340 2.70 -7.28 -11.29
N PHE A 341 1.37 -7.31 -11.45
CA PHE A 341 0.66 -6.36 -12.29
C PHE A 341 0.07 -5.26 -11.40
N LEU A 342 0.42 -4.05 -11.78
CA LEU A 342 0.00 -2.81 -11.16
C LEU A 342 -0.99 -2.13 -12.12
N PRO A 343 -2.21 -1.78 -11.67
CA PRO A 343 -3.20 -1.16 -12.54
C PRO A 343 -2.65 0.12 -13.19
N TRP A 344 -2.86 0.27 -14.51
CA TRP A 344 -2.39 1.45 -15.22
C TRP A 344 -3.18 1.73 -16.48
N THR A 345 -3.89 2.85 -16.54
CA THR A 345 -4.66 3.21 -17.74
C THR A 345 -4.11 4.44 -18.44
N ASP A 346 -2.84 4.79 -18.20
CA ASP A 346 -2.24 6.05 -18.63
C ASP A 346 -1.05 5.84 -19.59
N THR A 347 -0.34 6.93 -19.92
CA THR A 347 0.71 7.01 -20.94
C THR A 347 1.94 6.11 -20.69
N ALA A 348 2.82 6.06 -21.69
CA ALA A 348 4.10 5.35 -21.69
C ALA A 348 5.00 5.70 -20.48
N LEU A 349 5.73 4.67 -20.03
CA LEU A 349 6.75 4.79 -19.01
C LEU A 349 8.03 5.39 -19.58
N SER A 350 8.69 6.26 -18.82
CA SER A 350 10.05 6.68 -19.10
C SER A 350 11.00 5.53 -18.82
N MET A 351 11.83 5.19 -19.80
CA MET A 351 13.00 4.32 -19.64
C MET A 351 14.15 5.15 -19.08
#